data_AF-A0A9L0RTV8-F1
#
_entry.id   AF-A0A9L0RTV8-F1
#
_cell.length_a   1.000
_cell.length_b   1.000
_cell.length_c   1.000
_cell.angle_alpha   90.00
_cell.angle_beta   90.00
_cell.angle_gamma   90.00
#
_symmetry.space_group_name_H-M   'P 1'
#
loop_
_entity.id
_entity.type
_entity.pdbx_description
1 polymer ?
#
loop_
_entity_poly.entity_id
_entity_poly.type
_entity_poly.pdbx_seq_one_letter_code
_entity_poly.pdbx_strand_id
1 'polypeptide(L)'
;MTSQGQNLNSSSDDNCTMDFRQKLLFIDSHLGDQDVERLRFLCRDCVSHKKLEKSSSALEIFNHLLAEDLLREEDSFFLAELLYIIKQKSLLCHLCYTKEQVESLLPARRRVSLFRNLLYELSEGMDSDNLNSMMFLLKDSIPKTQMTSLSLLAHLEKQARIDEDNLTLLEMLCKNVVPNLMRKIEKYKREKAAQVVTAPVDKETESLHHGEEELFSRSDIKKFSRALPETPLYRMDRTHRGHCVVVNNHTFTSLADRPGTDKDAECLKSVFQWLGFSVHRYDNVTKEGLEKVLQEYRNHPGHASGDCFVFCVLTHGKFGAVYSSDGILIPIREIMSHFTAQRCPALAHKPKLFFIQACQGEEVQPSVSIEADAVNPENVTPSLEDSVPVEADFLLGLATVPGYVSFRHVKEGSWYIQSLYNNLKDLVPRREDILSILTAVNDDVSRQVDIYGKKKQMPQPAFTLRKKLVFPVPQKELLD
;
A
#
# COMPACT_ATOMS: atom_id res chain seq x y z
N MET A 1 35.11 -44.34 -18.42
CA MET A 1 33.85 -44.00 -19.14
C MET A 1 32.78 -43.86 -18.08
N THR A 2 32.64 -42.65 -17.51
CA THR A 2 31.57 -41.66 -17.80
C THR A 2 30.22 -42.08 -17.22
N SER A 3 29.44 -41.27 -16.49
CA SER A 3 29.61 -40.00 -15.80
C SER A 3 28.31 -39.82 -14.97
N GLN A 4 28.41 -39.39 -13.71
CA GLN A 4 27.26 -38.96 -12.91
C GLN A 4 26.81 -37.57 -13.35
N GLY A 5 25.50 -37.37 -13.53
CA GLY A 5 24.88 -36.05 -13.71
C GLY A 5 24.13 -35.66 -12.44
N GLN A 6 24.64 -34.64 -11.73
CA GLN A 6 23.94 -33.93 -10.68
C GLN A 6 23.10 -32.81 -11.32
N ASN A 7 21.82 -32.75 -10.98
CA ASN A 7 20.90 -31.69 -11.36
C ASN A 7 21.11 -30.46 -10.47
N LEU A 8 21.22 -29.30 -11.13
CA LEU A 8 21.34 -27.97 -10.54
C LEU A 8 19.99 -27.48 -10.00
N ASN A 9 19.91 -27.32 -8.68
CA ASN A 9 18.95 -26.45 -8.00
C ASN A 9 19.75 -25.33 -7.31
N SER A 10 19.81 -24.14 -7.92
CA SER A 10 20.12 -22.89 -7.20
C SER A 10 19.61 -21.68 -8.00
N SER A 11 18.82 -20.80 -7.37
CA SER A 11 18.70 -19.36 -7.72
C SER A 11 17.60 -18.63 -6.94
N SER A 12 17.55 -18.78 -5.60
CA SER A 12 16.86 -17.77 -4.76
C SER A 12 17.61 -17.41 -3.49
N ASP A 13 18.57 -18.23 -3.04
CA ASP A 13 19.48 -17.89 -1.93
C ASP A 13 20.77 -17.16 -2.36
N ASP A 14 21.07 -17.05 -3.67
CA ASP A 14 22.34 -16.48 -4.17
C ASP A 14 22.39 -14.95 -4.24
N ASN A 15 21.28 -14.22 -4.00
CA ASN A 15 21.30 -12.75 -4.07
C ASN A 15 21.84 -12.08 -2.78
N CYS A 16 21.95 -12.82 -1.67
CA CYS A 16 22.53 -12.30 -0.43
C CYS A 16 24.07 -12.42 -0.38
N THR A 17 24.69 -13.13 -1.34
CA THR A 17 26.13 -13.43 -1.38
C THR A 17 26.94 -12.55 -2.33
N MET A 18 26.31 -11.61 -3.04
CA MET A 18 27.01 -10.70 -3.95
C MET A 18 27.79 -9.60 -3.21
N ASP A 19 29.02 -9.38 -3.65
CA ASP A 19 29.91 -8.30 -3.18
C ASP A 19 29.23 -6.93 -3.36
N PHE A 20 29.45 -6.00 -2.43
CA PHE A 20 28.76 -4.70 -2.44
C PHE A 20 28.99 -3.93 -3.74
N ARG A 21 30.18 -4.02 -4.34
CA ARG A 21 30.45 -3.40 -5.65
C ARG A 21 29.69 -4.06 -6.79
N GLN A 22 29.44 -5.37 -6.72
CA GLN A 22 28.61 -6.07 -7.72
C GLN A 22 27.15 -5.61 -7.63
N LYS A 23 26.62 -5.38 -6.43
CA LYS A 23 25.28 -4.81 -6.23
C LYS A 23 25.17 -3.41 -6.85
N LEU A 24 26.16 -2.54 -6.64
CA LEU A 24 26.18 -1.20 -7.24
C LEU A 24 26.24 -1.23 -8.77
N LEU A 25 27.04 -2.14 -9.34
CA LEU A 25 27.12 -2.34 -10.79
C LEU A 25 25.80 -2.86 -11.37
N PHE A 26 25.12 -3.76 -10.65
CA PHE A 26 23.81 -4.24 -11.04
C PHE A 26 22.76 -3.13 -11.00
N ILE A 27 22.77 -2.28 -9.97
CA ILE A 27 21.86 -1.15 -9.88
C ILE A 27 22.10 -0.17 -11.04
N ASP A 28 23.36 0.15 -11.35
CA ASP A 28 23.71 1.01 -12.49
C ASP A 28 23.17 0.47 -13.82
N SER A 29 23.26 -0.84 -14.08
CA SER A 29 22.79 -1.43 -15.34
C SER A 29 21.26 -1.39 -15.53
N HIS A 30 20.51 -1.06 -14.49
CA HIS A 30 19.05 -0.93 -14.51
C HIS A 30 18.58 0.53 -14.43
N LEU A 31 19.49 1.50 -14.43
CA LEU A 31 19.18 2.93 -14.42
C LEU A 31 19.44 3.54 -15.79
N GLY A 32 18.42 4.17 -16.36
CA GLY A 32 18.54 4.85 -17.66
C GLY A 32 19.10 6.28 -17.54
N ASP A 33 19.38 6.92 -18.68
CA ASP A 33 19.93 8.29 -18.73
C ASP A 33 19.09 9.32 -17.94
N GLN A 34 17.76 9.18 -17.97
CA GLN A 34 16.86 10.03 -17.19
C GLN A 34 17.05 9.81 -15.69
N ASP A 35 17.21 8.56 -15.23
CA ASP A 35 17.44 8.27 -13.82
C ASP A 35 18.79 8.81 -13.35
N VAL A 36 19.81 8.75 -14.20
CA VAL A 36 21.11 9.38 -13.94
C VAL A 36 20.98 10.90 -13.81
N GLU A 37 20.16 11.56 -14.64
CA GLU A 37 19.84 12.99 -14.48
C GLU A 37 19.15 13.29 -13.16
N ARG A 38 18.16 12.48 -12.77
CA ARG A 38 17.46 12.61 -11.48
C ARG A 38 18.40 12.42 -10.28
N LEU A 39 19.24 11.39 -10.30
CA LEU A 39 20.24 11.14 -9.26
C LEU A 39 21.25 12.28 -9.16
N ARG A 40 21.76 12.78 -10.29
CA ARG A 40 22.65 13.95 -10.29
C ARG A 40 21.98 15.15 -9.65
N PHE A 41 20.70 15.39 -9.95
CA PHE A 41 19.96 16.49 -9.36
C PHE A 41 19.83 16.33 -7.84
N LEU A 42 19.37 15.17 -7.37
CA LEU A 42 19.14 14.90 -5.94
C LEU A 42 20.44 14.95 -5.11
N CYS A 43 21.58 14.56 -5.67
CA CYS A 43 22.87 14.58 -4.99
C CYS A 43 23.57 15.95 -4.96
N ARG A 44 22.99 17.02 -5.53
CA ARG A 44 23.64 18.34 -5.65
C ARG A 44 24.04 18.97 -4.32
N ASP A 45 23.31 18.67 -3.25
CA ASP A 45 23.57 19.23 -1.92
C ASP A 45 24.70 18.47 -1.20
N CYS A 46 25.02 17.25 -1.66
CA CYS A 46 25.95 16.34 -1.00
C CYS A 46 27.25 16.10 -1.78
N VAL A 47 27.23 16.29 -3.10
CA VAL A 47 28.38 16.09 -3.99
C VAL A 47 28.61 17.35 -4.83
N SER A 48 29.88 17.77 -4.97
CA SER A 48 30.20 18.99 -5.70
C SER A 48 29.69 18.97 -7.15
N HIS A 49 29.11 20.09 -7.59
CA HIS A 49 28.56 20.27 -8.95
C HIS A 49 29.54 19.86 -10.08
N LYS A 50 30.83 20.16 -9.92
CA LYS A 50 31.88 19.83 -10.92
C LYS A 50 32.08 18.33 -11.10
N LYS A 51 31.83 17.52 -10.06
CA LYS A 51 31.92 16.06 -10.12
C LYS A 51 30.66 15.50 -10.81
N LEU A 52 29.48 15.93 -10.36
CA LEU A 52 28.19 15.46 -10.90
C LEU A 52 27.96 15.81 -12.37
N GLU A 53 28.41 16.97 -12.86
CA GLU A 53 28.28 17.31 -14.29
C GLU A 53 29.09 16.41 -15.21
N LYS A 54 30.17 15.81 -14.71
CA LYS A 54 31.01 14.87 -15.46
C LYS A 54 30.50 13.44 -15.39
N SER A 55 29.63 13.14 -14.43
CA SER A 55 29.06 11.81 -14.24
C SER A 55 28.07 11.50 -15.37
N SER A 56 28.43 10.52 -16.19
CA SER A 56 27.64 10.01 -17.32
C SER A 56 26.86 8.75 -16.98
N SER A 57 27.20 8.06 -15.89
CA SER A 57 26.50 6.87 -15.38
C SER A 57 26.14 6.99 -13.90
N ALA A 58 25.24 6.13 -13.42
CA ALA A 58 24.89 6.06 -12.01
C ALA A 58 26.07 5.53 -11.17
N LEU A 59 26.88 4.62 -11.73
CA LEU A 59 28.07 4.08 -11.09
C LEU A 59 29.10 5.17 -10.76
N GLU A 60 29.27 6.17 -11.63
CA GLU A 60 30.16 7.30 -11.34
C GLU A 60 29.64 8.14 -10.16
N ILE A 61 28.31 8.32 -10.05
CA ILE A 61 27.68 8.96 -8.90
C ILE A 61 27.89 8.13 -7.64
N PHE A 62 27.70 6.81 -7.70
CA PHE A 62 27.91 5.92 -6.55
C PHE A 62 29.37 5.94 -6.07
N ASN A 63 30.34 6.01 -6.99
CA ASN A 63 31.74 6.17 -6.64
C ASN A 63 32.02 7.52 -5.95
N HIS A 64 31.34 8.59 -6.34
CA HIS A 64 31.41 9.86 -5.60
C HIS A 64 30.78 9.75 -4.22
N LEU A 65 29.64 9.06 -4.07
CA LEU A 65 29.01 8.83 -2.77
C LEU A 65 29.89 7.98 -1.84
N LEU A 66 30.59 6.98 -2.37
CA LEU A 66 31.60 6.19 -1.64
C LEU A 66 32.79 7.06 -1.20
N ALA A 67 33.28 7.93 -2.09
CA ALA A 67 34.43 8.78 -1.80
C ALA A 67 34.13 9.87 -0.75
N GLU A 68 32.89 10.37 -0.71
CA GLU A 68 32.41 11.33 0.30
C GLU A 68 31.82 10.62 1.53
N ASP A 69 31.96 9.30 1.63
CA ASP A 69 31.54 8.49 2.79
C ASP A 69 30.02 8.51 3.07
N LEU A 70 29.25 8.85 2.04
CA LEU A 70 27.79 8.92 2.05
C LEU A 70 27.12 7.58 1.72
N LEU A 71 27.90 6.64 1.17
CA LEU A 71 27.48 5.30 0.82
C LEU A 71 28.53 4.31 1.34
N ARG A 72 28.13 3.38 2.20
CA ARG A 72 28.99 2.31 2.73
C ARG A 72 28.29 0.96 2.56
N GLU A 73 29.05 -0.12 2.68
CA GLU A 73 28.49 -1.47 2.63
C GLU A 73 27.55 -1.72 3.82
N GLU A 74 27.90 -1.22 5.00
CA GLU A 74 27.10 -1.35 6.22
C GLU A 74 25.95 -0.35 6.31
N ASP A 75 26.06 0.78 5.58
CA ASP A 75 25.01 1.79 5.49
C ASP A 75 24.78 2.25 4.04
N SER A 76 23.89 1.52 3.37
CA SER A 76 23.43 1.82 2.01
C SER A 76 22.12 2.60 1.97
N PHE A 77 21.64 3.11 3.11
CA PHE A 77 20.33 3.77 3.20
C PHE A 77 20.22 4.99 2.29
N PHE A 78 21.29 5.77 2.14
CA PHE A 78 21.23 6.95 1.28
C PHE A 78 20.93 6.60 -0.17
N LEU A 79 21.54 5.51 -0.68
CA LEU A 79 21.22 5.02 -2.01
C LEU A 79 19.79 4.47 -2.08
N ALA A 80 19.32 3.81 -1.02
CA ALA A 80 17.93 3.36 -0.94
C ALA A 80 16.93 4.54 -0.95
N GLU A 81 17.23 5.64 -0.25
CA GLU A 81 16.46 6.89 -0.29
C GLU A 81 16.44 7.47 -1.71
N LEU A 82 17.59 7.56 -2.38
CA LEU A 82 17.68 8.08 -3.75
C LEU A 82 16.84 7.23 -4.72
N LEU A 83 16.99 5.90 -4.69
CA LEU A 83 16.23 4.96 -5.53
C LEU A 83 14.72 5.03 -5.24
N TYR A 84 14.35 5.22 -3.97
CA TYR A 84 12.96 5.40 -3.57
C TYR A 84 12.38 6.70 -4.14
N ILE A 85 13.12 7.82 -4.08
CA ILE A 85 12.67 9.13 -4.60
C ILE A 85 12.52 9.08 -6.13
N ILE A 86 13.48 8.51 -6.86
CA ILE A 86 13.38 8.37 -8.33
C ILE A 86 12.42 7.27 -8.80
N LYS A 87 11.66 6.68 -7.87
CA LYS A 87 10.67 5.61 -8.09
C LYS A 87 11.24 4.27 -8.58
N GLN A 88 12.55 4.04 -8.51
CA GLN A 88 13.21 2.77 -8.87
C GLN A 88 13.16 1.76 -7.72
N LYS A 89 11.94 1.45 -7.27
CA LYS A 89 11.68 0.67 -6.03
C LYS A 89 12.05 -0.80 -6.15
N SER A 90 12.04 -1.37 -7.36
CA SER A 90 12.48 -2.75 -7.62
C SER A 90 13.95 -2.96 -7.25
N LEU A 91 14.79 -1.91 -7.36
CA LEU A 91 16.21 -1.98 -7.08
C LEU A 91 16.55 -1.94 -5.59
N LEU A 92 15.59 -1.57 -4.73
CA LEU A 92 15.78 -1.52 -3.27
C LEU A 92 16.10 -2.90 -2.67
N CYS A 93 15.59 -3.98 -3.29
CA CYS A 93 15.84 -5.34 -2.81
C CYS A 93 17.34 -5.70 -2.84
N HIS A 94 18.13 -5.12 -3.76
CA HIS A 94 19.58 -5.33 -3.83
C HIS A 94 20.35 -4.63 -2.71
N LEU A 95 19.72 -3.67 -2.03
CA LEU A 95 20.27 -2.99 -0.85
C LEU A 95 19.66 -3.53 0.45
N CYS A 96 18.89 -4.63 0.38
CA CYS A 96 18.18 -5.21 1.52
C CYS A 96 17.12 -4.27 2.14
N TYR A 97 16.54 -3.37 1.34
CA TYR A 97 15.44 -2.50 1.76
C TYR A 97 14.15 -2.85 1.03
N THR A 98 13.02 -2.84 1.75
CA THR A 98 11.69 -2.74 1.15
C THR A 98 11.27 -1.28 1.05
N LYS A 99 10.29 -1.01 0.21
CA LYS A 99 9.69 0.33 0.07
C LYS A 99 9.20 0.87 1.42
N GLU A 100 8.52 0.04 2.21
CA GLU A 100 7.94 0.37 3.51
C GLU A 100 9.04 0.65 4.55
N GLN A 101 10.15 -0.10 4.48
CA GLN A 101 11.31 0.15 5.32
C GLN A 101 11.92 1.51 5.02
N VAL A 102 12.09 1.87 3.73
CA VAL A 102 12.58 3.20 3.37
C VAL A 102 11.61 4.28 3.87
N GLU A 103 10.31 4.15 3.59
CA GLU A 103 9.27 5.10 4.04
C GLU A 103 9.29 5.34 5.55
N SER A 104 9.43 4.28 6.35
CA SER A 104 9.48 4.38 7.82
C SER A 104 10.76 5.05 8.34
N LEU A 105 11.87 4.93 7.60
CA LEU A 105 13.17 5.47 7.99
C LEU A 105 13.40 6.91 7.51
N LEU A 106 12.67 7.38 6.48
CA LEU A 106 12.79 8.74 5.94
C LEU A 106 12.67 9.84 7.01
N PRO A 107 11.74 9.82 7.99
CA PRO A 107 11.66 10.90 8.97
C PRO A 107 12.92 11.06 9.85
N ALA A 108 13.66 9.97 10.06
CA ALA A 108 14.82 9.95 10.98
C ALA A 108 16.17 9.94 10.26
N ARG A 109 16.24 9.38 9.05
CA ARG A 109 17.50 9.10 8.32
C ARG A 109 17.60 9.81 6.97
N ARG A 110 16.62 10.64 6.60
CA ARG A 110 16.64 11.42 5.34
C ARG A 110 17.92 12.22 5.23
N ARG A 111 18.60 12.09 4.10
CA ARG A 111 19.76 12.87 3.72
C ARG A 111 19.48 13.82 2.56
N VAL A 112 18.48 13.54 1.72
CA VAL A 112 18.05 14.48 0.68
C VAL A 112 17.29 15.64 1.34
N SER A 113 17.71 16.87 1.09
CA SER A 113 17.08 18.05 1.69
C SER A 113 15.61 18.15 1.30
N LEU A 114 14.78 18.71 2.21
CA LEU A 114 13.36 18.95 1.93
C LEU A 114 13.14 19.80 0.68
N PHE A 115 14.02 20.80 0.48
CA PHE A 115 13.95 21.69 -0.68
C PHE A 115 14.34 20.99 -1.97
N ARG A 116 15.38 20.15 -1.94
CA ARG A 116 15.76 19.35 -3.11
C ARG A 116 14.66 18.38 -3.50
N ASN A 117 14.04 17.72 -2.53
CA ASN A 117 12.89 16.85 -2.79
C ASN A 117 11.68 17.64 -3.34
N LEU A 118 11.40 18.85 -2.83
CA LEU A 118 10.36 19.73 -3.39
C LEU A 118 10.63 20.02 -4.87
N LEU A 119 11.83 20.47 -5.23
CA LEU A 119 12.14 20.81 -6.62
C LEU A 119 12.03 19.59 -7.54
N TYR A 120 12.46 18.42 -7.07
CA TYR A 120 12.29 17.17 -7.79
C TYR A 120 10.81 16.84 -7.99
N GLU A 121 10.00 16.85 -6.93
CA GLU A 121 8.55 16.59 -7.04
C GLU A 121 7.86 17.59 -7.96
N LEU A 122 8.26 18.86 -7.97
CA LEU A 122 7.74 19.87 -8.89
C LEU A 122 8.08 19.50 -10.33
N SER A 123 9.34 19.14 -10.62
CA SER A 123 9.77 18.77 -11.98
C SER A 123 9.00 17.58 -12.56
N GLU A 124 8.71 16.56 -11.76
CA GLU A 124 7.93 15.38 -12.17
C GLU A 124 6.45 15.70 -12.41
N GLY A 125 5.98 16.84 -11.92
CA GLY A 125 4.62 17.33 -12.13
C GLY A 125 4.45 18.24 -13.35
N MET A 126 5.53 18.56 -14.07
CA MET A 126 5.50 19.44 -15.23
C MET A 126 5.64 18.63 -16.52
N ASP A 127 4.66 18.76 -17.42
CA ASP A 127 4.77 18.28 -18.80
C ASP A 127 5.51 19.30 -19.69
N SER A 128 5.69 18.96 -20.97
CA SER A 128 6.38 19.81 -21.94
C SER A 128 5.69 21.16 -22.17
N ASP A 129 4.35 21.20 -22.12
CA ASP A 129 3.57 22.41 -22.44
C ASP A 129 3.64 23.40 -21.27
N ASN A 130 3.55 22.87 -20.05
CA ASN A 130 3.73 23.60 -18.82
C ASN A 130 5.17 24.15 -18.71
N LEU A 131 6.16 23.34 -19.06
CA LEU A 131 7.57 23.76 -19.08
C LEU A 131 7.80 24.90 -20.07
N ASN A 132 7.29 24.78 -21.30
CA ASN A 132 7.37 25.82 -22.32
C ASN A 132 6.68 27.12 -21.88
N SER A 133 5.54 27.00 -21.19
CA SER A 133 4.80 28.13 -20.64
C SER A 133 5.58 28.83 -19.52
N MET A 134 6.20 28.08 -18.61
CA MET A 134 7.09 28.65 -17.59
C MET A 134 8.32 29.32 -18.21
N MET A 135 8.96 28.69 -19.20
CA MET A 135 10.07 29.29 -19.95
C MET A 135 9.64 30.57 -20.67
N PHE A 136 8.41 30.62 -21.20
CA PHE A 136 7.85 31.83 -21.80
C PHE A 136 7.74 32.98 -20.81
N LEU A 137 7.23 32.72 -19.59
CA LEU A 137 7.13 33.73 -18.53
C LEU A 137 8.49 34.23 -18.03
N LEU A 138 9.53 33.41 -18.22
CA LEU A 138 10.89 33.67 -17.77
C LEU A 138 11.83 34.10 -18.91
N LYS A 139 11.29 34.46 -20.07
CA LYS A 139 12.03 34.77 -21.33
C LYS A 139 13.21 35.72 -21.17
N ASP A 140 13.12 36.68 -20.26
CA ASP A 140 14.18 37.68 -20.04
C ASP A 140 15.31 37.18 -19.12
N SER A 141 15.21 35.94 -18.63
CA SER A 141 16.06 35.43 -17.55
C SER A 141 16.64 34.04 -17.75
N ILE A 142 16.31 33.37 -18.86
CA ILE A 142 16.71 31.98 -19.12
C ILE A 142 17.36 31.87 -20.50
N PRO A 143 18.41 31.04 -20.66
CA PRO A 143 18.99 30.74 -21.97
C PRO A 143 17.94 30.23 -22.97
N LYS A 144 18.11 30.55 -24.27
CA LYS A 144 17.24 30.07 -25.36
C LYS A 144 17.42 28.58 -25.70
N THR A 145 18.03 27.82 -24.80
CA THR A 145 18.33 26.40 -25.01
C THR A 145 17.16 25.55 -24.53
N GLN A 146 16.91 24.43 -25.20
CA GLN A 146 15.98 23.42 -24.70
C GLN A 146 16.48 22.93 -23.33
N MET A 147 15.58 22.93 -22.34
CA MET A 147 15.86 22.55 -20.97
C MET A 147 14.84 21.52 -20.52
N THR A 148 15.24 20.60 -19.64
CA THR A 148 14.34 19.74 -18.86
C THR A 148 13.78 20.52 -17.67
N SER A 149 12.66 20.07 -17.11
CA SER A 149 12.07 20.68 -15.89
C SER A 149 13.07 20.74 -14.72
N LEU A 150 13.91 19.71 -14.57
CA LEU A 150 14.99 19.68 -13.58
C LEU A 150 16.07 20.73 -13.87
N SER A 151 16.51 20.84 -15.11
CA SER A 151 17.53 21.81 -15.50
C SER A 151 17.05 23.27 -15.37
N LEU A 152 15.75 23.52 -15.59
CA LEU A 152 15.11 24.82 -15.33
C LEU A 152 15.19 25.19 -13.85
N LEU A 153 14.75 24.30 -12.96
CA LEU A 153 14.76 24.56 -11.51
C LEU A 153 16.18 24.72 -10.98
N ALA A 154 17.12 23.88 -11.44
CA ALA A 154 18.53 24.02 -11.11
C ALA A 154 19.12 25.35 -11.60
N HIS A 155 18.65 25.88 -12.74
CA HIS A 155 19.07 27.17 -13.27
C HIS A 155 18.57 28.34 -12.40
N LEU A 156 17.30 28.30 -12.00
CA LEU A 156 16.72 29.32 -11.12
C LEU A 156 17.40 29.37 -9.76
N GLU A 157 17.73 28.20 -9.21
CA GLU A 157 18.49 28.06 -7.97
C GLU A 157 19.92 28.62 -8.14
N LYS A 158 20.61 28.26 -9.23
CA LYS A 158 21.96 28.78 -9.52
C LYS A 158 21.99 30.30 -9.69
N GLN A 159 20.91 30.90 -10.18
CA GLN A 159 20.74 32.35 -10.27
C GLN A 159 20.30 33.01 -8.94
N ALA A 160 20.19 32.25 -7.85
CA ALA A 160 19.71 32.70 -6.54
C ALA A 160 18.32 33.37 -6.60
N ARG A 161 17.47 32.95 -7.54
CA ARG A 161 16.08 33.44 -7.65
C ARG A 161 15.11 32.64 -6.80
N ILE A 162 15.50 31.40 -6.48
CA ILE A 162 14.80 30.49 -5.59
C ILE A 162 15.84 29.88 -4.67
N ASP A 163 15.47 29.66 -3.42
CA ASP A 163 16.25 28.94 -2.44
C ASP A 163 15.31 28.34 -1.39
N GLU A 164 15.88 27.74 -0.35
CA GLU A 164 15.14 27.08 0.71
C GLU A 164 14.12 28.01 1.41
N ASP A 165 14.42 29.31 1.53
CA ASP A 165 13.58 30.31 2.20
C ASP A 165 12.78 31.18 1.23
N ASN A 166 13.20 31.27 -0.03
CA ASN A 166 12.59 32.10 -1.04
C ASN A 166 11.92 31.27 -2.15
N LEU A 167 10.63 31.00 -1.97
CA LEU A 167 9.79 30.26 -2.93
C LEU A 167 8.90 31.16 -3.79
N THR A 168 8.99 32.48 -3.66
CA THR A 168 8.06 33.46 -4.25
C THR A 168 7.92 33.30 -5.78
N LEU A 169 9.04 33.09 -6.47
CA LEU A 169 9.07 32.84 -7.90
C LEU A 169 8.42 31.51 -8.27
N LEU A 170 8.66 30.44 -7.51
CA LEU A 170 8.03 29.13 -7.73
C LEU A 170 6.52 29.18 -7.55
N GLU A 171 6.05 29.89 -6.53
CA GLU A 171 4.63 30.10 -6.28
C GLU A 171 3.95 30.85 -7.41
N MET A 172 4.56 31.94 -7.89
CA MET A 172 4.04 32.69 -9.03
C MET A 172 3.95 31.79 -10.28
N LEU A 173 5.02 31.04 -10.59
CA LEU A 173 5.06 30.17 -11.77
C LEU A 173 4.02 29.06 -11.67
N CYS A 174 3.94 28.35 -10.53
CA CYS A 174 2.98 27.28 -10.33
C CYS A 174 1.55 27.83 -10.34
N LYS A 175 1.26 28.96 -9.69
CA LYS A 175 -0.08 29.56 -9.69
C LYS A 175 -0.56 29.96 -11.09
N ASN A 176 0.34 30.39 -11.97
CA ASN A 176 -0.02 30.86 -13.31
C ASN A 176 -0.06 29.73 -14.34
N VAL A 177 0.78 28.71 -14.21
CA VAL A 177 0.94 27.66 -15.23
C VAL A 177 0.41 26.31 -14.76
N VAL A 178 0.68 25.93 -13.51
CA VAL A 178 0.41 24.57 -12.99
C VAL A 178 -0.15 24.62 -11.55
N PRO A 179 -1.40 25.12 -11.35
CA PRO A 179 -1.90 25.48 -10.01
C PRO A 179 -2.02 24.30 -9.05
N ASN A 180 -2.19 23.08 -9.56
CA ASN A 180 -2.22 21.84 -8.78
C ASN A 180 -0.89 21.57 -8.04
N LEU A 181 0.25 22.03 -8.57
CA LEU A 181 1.55 21.86 -7.91
C LEU A 181 1.75 22.79 -6.71
N MET A 182 0.91 23.82 -6.53
CA MET A 182 0.94 24.65 -5.32
C MET A 182 0.78 23.82 -4.05
N ARG A 183 0.03 22.71 -4.10
CA ARG A 183 -0.13 21.80 -2.96
C ARG A 183 1.21 21.22 -2.47
N LYS A 184 2.19 21.01 -3.36
CA LYS A 184 3.54 20.52 -3.01
C LYS A 184 4.35 21.59 -2.30
N ILE A 185 4.27 22.85 -2.76
CA ILE A 185 4.92 24.00 -2.11
C ILE A 185 4.35 24.21 -0.70
N GLU A 186 3.02 24.16 -0.55
CA GLU A 186 2.38 24.29 0.76
C GLU A 186 2.66 23.12 1.71
N LYS A 187 2.83 21.90 1.18
CA LYS A 187 3.32 20.76 1.96
C LYS A 187 4.74 21.03 2.47
N TYR A 188 5.65 21.46 1.60
CA TYR A 188 7.02 21.81 1.96
C TYR A 188 7.09 22.87 3.07
N LYS A 189 6.33 23.97 2.95
CA LYS A 189 6.28 25.02 3.99
C LYS A 189 5.87 24.47 5.36
N ARG A 190 4.88 23.57 5.39
CA ARG A 190 4.43 22.93 6.64
C ARG A 190 5.49 22.02 7.23
N GLU A 191 6.15 21.21 6.40
CA GLU A 191 7.24 20.32 6.83
C GLU A 191 8.46 21.11 7.32
N LYS A 192 8.83 22.19 6.62
CA LYS A 192 9.91 23.09 7.04
C LYS A 192 9.59 23.78 8.36
N ALA A 193 8.38 24.30 8.53
CA ALA A 193 7.96 24.93 9.77
C ALA A 193 8.00 23.95 10.96
N ALA A 194 7.68 22.67 10.73
CA ALA A 194 7.78 21.64 11.76
C ALA A 194 9.22 21.35 12.20
N GLN A 195 10.22 21.53 11.33
CA GLN A 195 11.64 21.39 11.69
C GLN A 195 12.16 22.58 12.54
N VAL A 196 11.62 23.79 12.33
CA VAL A 196 12.03 25.01 13.07
C VAL A 196 11.50 25.01 14.51
N VAL A 197 10.31 24.45 14.75
CA VAL A 197 9.68 24.41 16.09
C VAL A 197 10.39 23.44 17.07
N THR A 198 11.25 22.55 16.56
CA THR A 198 12.01 21.58 17.36
C THR A 198 13.41 22.02 17.81
N ALA A 199 13.87 23.23 17.48
CA ALA A 199 15.19 23.72 17.91
C ALA A 199 15.08 24.58 19.18
N PRO A 200 15.79 24.26 20.28
CA PRO A 200 16.03 25.24 21.34
C PRO A 200 17.03 26.27 20.84
N VAL A 201 16.67 27.55 20.98
CA VAL A 201 17.61 28.67 20.92
C VAL A 201 18.51 28.60 22.14
N ASP A 202 19.83 28.60 21.96
CA ASP A 202 20.72 29.51 22.68
C ASP A 202 22.10 29.63 22.03
N LYS A 203 22.66 30.82 22.20
CA LYS A 203 23.80 31.43 21.52
C LYS A 203 25.17 30.91 21.96
N GLU A 204 26.12 31.03 21.04
CA GLU A 204 27.56 31.32 21.19
C GLU A 204 28.37 30.42 22.15
N THR A 205 29.22 29.54 21.59
CA THR A 205 30.69 29.68 21.66
C THR A 205 31.39 28.58 20.84
N GLU A 206 32.46 28.99 20.15
CA GLU A 206 33.42 28.12 19.46
C GLU A 206 34.07 27.12 20.43
N SER A 207 34.25 25.87 20.01
CA SER A 207 35.56 25.18 19.90
C SER A 207 35.42 23.65 19.81
N LEU A 208 36.48 23.02 19.32
CA LEU A 208 36.57 21.68 18.75
C LEU A 208 36.65 20.52 19.77
N HIS A 209 36.32 19.33 19.23
CA HIS A 209 36.81 17.97 19.53
C HIS A 209 36.12 17.08 20.59
N HIS A 210 35.68 15.93 20.05
CA HIS A 210 35.62 14.56 20.58
C HIS A 210 34.59 14.17 21.65
N GLY A 211 33.72 13.26 21.23
CA GLY A 211 32.97 12.33 22.07
C GLY A 211 31.85 11.69 21.27
N GLU A 212 32.04 10.46 20.79
CA GLU A 212 30.93 9.63 20.32
C GLU A 212 30.02 9.35 21.53
N GLU A 213 28.91 10.10 21.66
CA GLU A 213 27.83 9.75 22.58
C GLU A 213 26.83 8.85 21.85
N GLU A 214 26.63 7.64 22.37
CA GLU A 214 25.59 6.71 21.98
C GLU A 214 24.23 7.41 21.92
N LEU A 215 23.74 7.67 20.71
CA LEU A 215 22.45 8.29 20.49
C LEU A 215 21.34 7.24 20.72
N PHE A 216 20.75 7.32 21.92
CA PHE A 216 19.59 6.60 22.45
C PHE A 216 19.85 5.23 23.07
N SER A 217 19.74 5.20 24.40
CA SER A 217 19.58 3.97 25.16
C SER A 217 18.28 3.26 24.74
N ARG A 218 18.24 1.92 24.86
CA ARG A 218 16.99 1.11 24.73
C ARG A 218 15.84 1.63 25.62
N SER A 219 16.15 2.39 26.68
CA SER A 219 15.14 3.07 27.50
C SER A 219 14.42 4.21 26.77
N ASP A 220 15.11 4.90 25.87
CA ASP A 220 14.60 6.07 25.18
C ASP A 220 13.73 5.67 23.99
N ILE A 221 14.09 4.61 23.25
CA ILE A 221 13.24 4.00 22.23
C ILE A 221 11.90 3.53 22.83
N LYS A 222 11.92 2.95 24.05
CA LYS A 222 10.69 2.59 24.79
C LYS A 222 9.90 3.79 25.29
N LYS A 223 10.55 4.93 25.55
CA LYS A 223 9.87 6.19 25.91
C LYS A 223 9.19 6.80 24.68
N PHE A 224 9.83 6.79 23.53
CA PHE A 224 9.26 7.30 22.28
C PHE A 224 8.10 6.44 21.76
N SER A 225 8.19 5.10 21.85
CA SER A 225 7.06 4.23 21.50
C SER A 225 5.84 4.43 22.40
N ARG A 226 6.05 4.88 23.65
CA ARG A 226 4.97 5.22 24.60
C ARG A 226 4.40 6.63 24.39
N ALA A 227 5.07 7.47 23.61
CA ALA A 227 4.69 8.87 23.37
C ALA A 227 3.90 9.09 22.07
N LEU A 228 3.92 8.12 21.13
CA LEU A 228 3.03 8.14 19.97
C LEU A 228 1.61 7.72 20.42
N PRO A 229 0.55 8.45 20.04
CA PRO A 229 -0.80 8.00 20.31
C PRO A 229 -1.02 6.65 19.61
N GLU A 230 -1.25 5.60 20.40
CA GLU A 230 -1.52 4.26 19.87
C GLU A 230 -2.69 4.34 18.88
N THR A 231 -2.51 3.78 17.68
CA THR A 231 -3.60 3.72 16.71
C THR A 231 -4.77 2.97 17.36
N PRO A 232 -5.97 3.57 17.43
CA PRO A 232 -7.06 2.97 18.18
C PRO A 232 -7.42 1.60 17.59
N LEU A 233 -7.62 0.62 18.46
CA LEU A 233 -8.00 -0.76 18.11
C LEU A 233 -9.50 -0.98 18.31
N TYR A 234 -10.12 -1.79 17.45
CA TYR A 234 -11.42 -2.35 17.77
C TYR A 234 -11.30 -3.31 18.95
N ARG A 235 -12.27 -3.26 19.85
CA ARG A 235 -12.36 -4.22 20.94
C ARG A 235 -12.59 -5.62 20.37
N MET A 236 -11.79 -6.57 20.82
CA MET A 236 -11.81 -7.98 20.39
C MET A 236 -11.58 -8.94 21.58
N ASP A 237 -11.97 -8.56 22.79
CA ASP A 237 -11.69 -9.33 24.02
C ASP A 237 -12.95 -9.82 24.74
N ARG A 238 -14.14 -9.71 24.12
CA ARG A 238 -15.36 -10.28 24.72
C ARG A 238 -15.35 -11.80 24.65
N THR A 239 -16.17 -12.40 25.51
CA THR A 239 -16.36 -13.86 25.59
C THR A 239 -16.88 -14.48 24.30
N HIS A 240 -17.59 -13.70 23.48
CA HIS A 240 -18.09 -14.12 22.18
C HIS A 240 -17.54 -13.18 21.11
N ARG A 241 -16.85 -13.74 20.10
CA ARG A 241 -16.30 -12.96 18.97
C ARG A 241 -17.42 -12.34 18.14
N GLY A 242 -18.51 -13.08 17.94
CA GLY A 242 -19.66 -12.72 17.14
C GLY A 242 -20.05 -13.82 16.16
N HIS A 243 -20.93 -13.48 15.22
CA HIS A 243 -21.44 -14.42 14.21
C HIS A 243 -20.69 -14.29 12.89
N CYS A 244 -20.48 -15.43 12.24
CA CYS A 244 -20.02 -15.51 10.86
C CYS A 244 -21.07 -16.28 10.05
N VAL A 245 -21.64 -15.63 9.04
CA VAL A 245 -22.66 -16.24 8.17
C VAL A 245 -22.02 -16.58 6.84
N VAL A 246 -22.15 -17.81 6.37
CA VAL A 246 -21.61 -18.27 5.10
C VAL A 246 -22.76 -18.68 4.19
N VAL A 247 -23.07 -17.85 3.20
CA VAL A 247 -24.02 -18.19 2.12
C VAL A 247 -23.23 -18.86 1.00
N ASN A 248 -23.52 -20.13 0.74
CA ASN A 248 -22.82 -20.95 -0.23
C ASN A 248 -23.77 -21.47 -1.31
N ASN A 249 -23.76 -20.83 -2.48
CA ASN A 249 -24.60 -21.24 -3.60
C ASN A 249 -23.78 -22.13 -4.54
N HIS A 250 -24.06 -23.43 -4.50
CA HIS A 250 -23.50 -24.44 -5.40
C HIS A 250 -24.37 -24.62 -6.63
N THR A 251 -25.66 -24.91 -6.44
CA THR A 251 -26.61 -25.27 -7.50
C THR A 251 -27.57 -24.12 -7.79
N PHE A 252 -27.83 -23.90 -9.08
CA PHE A 252 -28.66 -22.79 -9.56
C PHE A 252 -29.75 -23.27 -10.50
N THR A 253 -30.88 -22.53 -10.52
CA THR A 253 -32.01 -22.84 -11.40
C THR A 253 -31.74 -22.47 -12.87
N SER A 254 -31.01 -21.38 -13.11
CA SER A 254 -30.82 -20.79 -14.44
C SER A 254 -29.35 -20.50 -14.78
N LEU A 255 -28.41 -20.85 -13.89
CA LEU A 255 -26.96 -20.66 -14.05
C LEU A 255 -26.23 -21.99 -13.87
N ALA A 256 -24.98 -22.04 -14.30
CA ALA A 256 -24.16 -23.23 -14.12
C ALA A 256 -23.83 -23.50 -12.64
N ASP A 257 -23.73 -24.77 -12.26
CA ASP A 257 -23.30 -25.16 -10.91
C ASP A 257 -21.86 -24.70 -10.59
N ARG A 258 -21.57 -24.57 -9.30
CA ARG A 258 -20.29 -24.05 -8.77
C ARG A 258 -19.47 -25.11 -8.03
N PRO A 259 -19.03 -26.20 -8.68
CA PRO A 259 -18.37 -27.32 -8.00
C PRO A 259 -17.06 -26.91 -7.31
N GLY A 260 -16.88 -27.29 -6.04
CA GLY A 260 -15.72 -26.89 -5.23
C GLY A 260 -15.96 -25.63 -4.37
N THR A 261 -17.11 -24.95 -4.50
CA THR A 261 -17.51 -23.89 -3.56
C THR A 261 -17.65 -24.41 -2.12
N ASP A 262 -17.97 -25.69 -1.95
CA ASP A 262 -18.10 -26.32 -0.63
C ASP A 262 -16.78 -26.39 0.12
N LYS A 263 -15.65 -26.48 -0.61
CA LYS A 263 -14.32 -26.43 -0.03
C LYS A 263 -14.01 -25.04 0.52
N ASP A 264 -14.38 -24.00 -0.22
CA ASP A 264 -14.26 -22.62 0.24
C ASP A 264 -15.14 -22.37 1.48
N ALA A 265 -16.38 -22.88 1.47
CA ALA A 265 -17.28 -22.77 2.62
C ALA A 265 -16.72 -23.47 3.86
N GLU A 266 -16.09 -24.63 3.71
CA GLU A 266 -15.46 -25.33 4.84
C GLU A 266 -14.18 -24.63 5.32
N CYS A 267 -13.36 -24.09 4.42
CA CYS A 267 -12.21 -23.25 4.79
C CYS A 267 -12.64 -22.04 5.63
N LEU A 268 -13.65 -21.30 5.17
CA LEU A 268 -14.19 -20.15 5.90
C LEU A 268 -14.76 -20.56 7.26
N LYS A 269 -15.51 -21.66 7.31
CA LYS A 269 -16.04 -22.19 8.56
C LYS A 269 -14.91 -22.55 9.53
N SER A 270 -13.92 -23.30 9.08
CA SER A 270 -12.77 -23.70 9.88
C SER A 270 -12.04 -22.49 10.47
N VAL A 271 -11.64 -21.52 9.64
CA VAL A 271 -10.85 -20.38 10.13
C VAL A 271 -11.65 -19.44 11.01
N PHE A 272 -12.93 -19.16 10.71
CA PHE A 272 -13.73 -18.29 11.56
C PHE A 272 -14.18 -18.98 12.85
N GLN A 273 -14.41 -20.30 12.85
CA GLN A 273 -14.59 -21.05 14.10
C GLN A 273 -13.33 -21.01 14.96
N TRP A 274 -12.16 -21.20 14.35
CA TRP A 274 -10.88 -21.05 15.03
C TRP A 274 -10.79 -19.67 15.68
N LEU A 275 -11.06 -18.58 14.95
CA LEU A 275 -11.09 -17.19 15.45
C LEU A 275 -12.17 -16.89 16.52
N GLY A 276 -12.97 -17.89 16.91
CA GLY A 276 -13.95 -17.81 17.99
C GLY A 276 -15.35 -17.36 17.57
N PHE A 277 -15.65 -17.31 16.27
CA PHE A 277 -16.99 -16.97 15.77
C PHE A 277 -17.95 -18.15 15.86
N SER A 278 -19.23 -17.86 16.09
CA SER A 278 -20.31 -18.80 15.80
C SER A 278 -20.60 -18.77 14.31
N VAL A 279 -20.14 -19.81 13.60
CA VAL A 279 -20.29 -19.91 12.14
C VAL A 279 -21.57 -20.65 11.77
N HIS A 280 -22.37 -20.06 10.87
CA HIS A 280 -23.60 -20.63 10.34
C HIS A 280 -23.55 -20.65 8.81
N ARG A 281 -23.78 -21.82 8.23
CA ARG A 281 -23.73 -22.05 6.77
C ARG A 281 -25.15 -22.23 6.23
N TYR A 282 -25.43 -21.57 5.11
CA TYR A 282 -26.69 -21.69 4.37
C TYR A 282 -26.37 -22.03 2.91
N ASP A 283 -26.88 -23.16 2.43
CA ASP A 283 -26.60 -23.67 1.10
C ASP A 283 -27.74 -23.38 0.11
N ASN A 284 -27.38 -23.01 -1.13
CA ASN A 284 -28.29 -22.80 -2.25
C ASN A 284 -29.47 -21.87 -1.92
N VAL A 285 -29.15 -20.70 -1.37
CA VAL A 285 -30.10 -19.73 -0.84
C VAL A 285 -30.77 -18.93 -1.95
N THR A 286 -32.11 -19.01 -2.02
CA THR A 286 -32.95 -18.21 -2.93
C THR A 286 -33.00 -16.75 -2.48
N LYS A 287 -33.51 -15.82 -3.30
CA LYS A 287 -33.65 -14.42 -2.87
C LYS A 287 -34.48 -14.28 -1.59
N GLU A 288 -35.61 -14.97 -1.52
CA GLU A 288 -36.48 -14.95 -0.33
C GLU A 288 -35.76 -15.56 0.89
N GLY A 289 -35.01 -16.65 0.69
CA GLY A 289 -34.18 -17.25 1.73
C GLY A 289 -33.11 -16.28 2.24
N LEU A 290 -32.46 -15.55 1.34
CA LEU A 290 -31.42 -14.59 1.71
C LEU A 290 -32.03 -13.45 2.54
N GLU A 291 -33.19 -12.93 2.14
CA GLU A 291 -33.89 -11.90 2.91
C GLU A 291 -34.23 -12.37 4.33
N LYS A 292 -34.67 -13.63 4.50
CA LYS A 292 -34.92 -14.21 5.83
C LYS A 292 -33.64 -14.29 6.67
N VAL A 293 -32.53 -14.72 6.08
CA VAL A 293 -31.21 -14.76 6.77
C VAL A 293 -30.76 -13.36 7.16
N LEU A 294 -30.91 -12.37 6.26
CA LEU A 294 -30.56 -10.98 6.55
C LEU A 294 -31.42 -10.39 7.68
N GLN A 295 -32.72 -10.70 7.71
CA GLN A 295 -33.62 -10.27 8.78
C GLN A 295 -33.31 -10.94 10.10
N GLU A 296 -33.00 -12.24 10.09
CA GLU A 296 -32.58 -13.01 11.26
C GLU A 296 -31.34 -12.36 11.89
N TYR A 297 -30.27 -12.19 11.11
CA TYR A 297 -29.03 -11.63 11.63
C TYR A 297 -29.12 -10.14 11.91
N ARG A 298 -29.94 -9.36 11.21
CA ARG A 298 -30.15 -7.94 11.56
C ARG A 298 -30.67 -7.78 13.00
N ASN A 299 -31.54 -8.69 13.44
CA ASN A 299 -32.19 -8.62 14.74
C ASN A 299 -31.56 -9.55 15.80
N HIS A 300 -30.42 -10.17 15.49
CA HIS A 300 -29.85 -11.21 16.35
C HIS A 300 -29.31 -10.63 17.67
N PRO A 301 -29.77 -11.11 18.84
CA PRO A 301 -29.40 -10.54 20.14
C PRO A 301 -27.91 -10.76 20.47
N GLY A 302 -27.29 -11.79 19.89
CA GLY A 302 -25.87 -12.09 20.04
C GLY A 302 -24.93 -10.97 19.59
N HIS A 303 -25.41 -10.03 18.76
CA HIS A 303 -24.62 -8.86 18.39
C HIS A 303 -24.26 -7.98 19.56
N ALA A 304 -25.10 -7.88 20.59
CA ALA A 304 -24.83 -7.02 21.74
C ALA A 304 -23.59 -7.48 22.51
N SER A 305 -23.43 -8.80 22.68
CA SER A 305 -22.31 -9.46 23.36
C SER A 305 -21.14 -9.81 22.43
N GLY A 306 -21.32 -9.73 21.11
CA GLY A 306 -20.27 -9.91 20.11
C GLY A 306 -19.35 -8.70 19.94
N ASP A 307 -18.17 -8.93 19.37
CA ASP A 307 -17.19 -7.90 19.01
C ASP A 307 -17.22 -7.55 17.52
N CYS A 308 -17.51 -8.52 16.66
CA CYS A 308 -17.39 -8.41 15.20
C CYS A 308 -18.55 -9.17 14.53
N PHE A 309 -18.90 -8.77 13.31
CA PHE A 309 -19.82 -9.54 12.47
C PHE A 309 -19.15 -9.85 11.13
N VAL A 310 -19.30 -11.09 10.66
CA VAL A 310 -18.77 -11.55 9.38
C VAL A 310 -19.89 -12.12 8.51
N PHE A 311 -19.93 -11.74 7.24
CA PHE A 311 -20.89 -12.26 6.27
C PHE A 311 -20.17 -12.60 4.95
N CYS A 312 -20.07 -13.89 4.67
CA CYS A 312 -19.42 -14.43 3.49
C CYS A 312 -20.47 -14.86 2.46
N VAL A 313 -20.24 -14.52 1.19
CA VAL A 313 -21.12 -14.93 0.07
C VAL A 313 -20.27 -15.60 -1.01
N LEU A 314 -20.54 -16.87 -1.27
CA LEU A 314 -19.91 -17.67 -2.32
C LEU A 314 -20.96 -17.98 -3.40
N THR A 315 -20.92 -17.24 -4.51
CA THR A 315 -21.95 -17.37 -5.57
C THR A 315 -21.45 -16.89 -6.93
N HIS A 316 -22.30 -16.89 -7.94
CA HIS A 316 -22.10 -16.16 -9.19
C HIS A 316 -22.39 -14.68 -8.98
N GLY A 317 -21.81 -13.79 -9.79
CA GLY A 317 -22.10 -12.36 -9.67
C GLY A 317 -21.88 -11.62 -10.97
N LYS A 318 -22.20 -10.33 -10.92
CA LYS A 318 -21.89 -9.33 -11.94
C LYS A 318 -21.58 -8.02 -11.24
N PHE A 319 -21.10 -7.01 -11.97
CA PHE A 319 -20.66 -5.73 -11.39
C PHE A 319 -21.60 -5.20 -10.29
N GLY A 320 -21.08 -5.14 -9.06
CA GLY A 320 -21.77 -4.60 -7.88
C GLY A 320 -22.85 -5.50 -7.26
N ALA A 321 -23.02 -6.73 -7.75
CA ALA A 321 -24.14 -7.59 -7.38
C ALA A 321 -23.82 -9.10 -7.41
N VAL A 322 -24.63 -9.88 -6.71
CA VAL A 322 -24.49 -11.34 -6.57
C VAL A 322 -25.80 -12.04 -6.94
N TYR A 323 -25.72 -13.26 -7.45
CA TYR A 323 -26.89 -14.09 -7.74
C TYR A 323 -27.29 -14.93 -6.51
N SER A 324 -28.58 -15.02 -6.25
CA SER A 324 -29.17 -16.08 -5.43
C SER A 324 -29.29 -17.38 -6.24
N SER A 325 -29.58 -18.51 -5.58
CA SER A 325 -29.67 -19.84 -6.24
C SER A 325 -30.82 -19.93 -7.25
N ASP A 326 -31.88 -19.14 -7.06
CA ASP A 326 -32.99 -18.94 -8.00
C ASP A 326 -32.65 -17.97 -9.15
N GLY A 327 -31.37 -17.59 -9.31
CA GLY A 327 -30.90 -16.80 -10.44
C GLY A 327 -31.28 -15.33 -10.38
N ILE A 328 -31.77 -14.84 -9.24
CA ILE A 328 -32.10 -13.43 -9.06
C ILE A 328 -30.86 -12.67 -8.63
N LEU A 329 -30.64 -11.52 -9.25
CA LEU A 329 -29.52 -10.66 -8.93
C LEU A 329 -29.85 -9.70 -7.77
N ILE A 330 -28.93 -9.59 -6.82
CA ILE A 330 -29.07 -8.82 -5.60
C ILE A 330 -27.83 -7.90 -5.45
N PRO A 331 -28.00 -6.58 -5.38
CA PRO A 331 -26.89 -5.66 -5.14
C PRO A 331 -26.16 -5.94 -3.83
N ILE A 332 -24.83 -5.93 -3.83
CA ILE A 332 -24.03 -6.14 -2.61
C ILE A 332 -24.34 -5.05 -1.56
N ARG A 333 -24.56 -3.82 -2.03
CA ARG A 333 -24.97 -2.70 -1.17
C ARG A 333 -26.30 -2.95 -0.46
N GLU A 334 -27.24 -3.65 -1.11
CA GLU A 334 -28.52 -4.02 -0.49
C GLU A 334 -28.27 -4.91 0.72
N ILE A 335 -27.48 -6.00 0.55
CA ILE A 335 -27.08 -6.92 1.62
C ILE A 335 -26.40 -6.17 2.78
N MET A 336 -25.40 -5.34 2.49
CA MET A 336 -24.66 -4.58 3.52
C MET A 336 -25.55 -3.59 4.27
N SER A 337 -26.54 -2.99 3.60
CA SER A 337 -27.40 -1.95 4.19
C SER A 337 -28.18 -2.43 5.42
N HIS A 338 -28.46 -3.74 5.53
CA HIS A 338 -29.14 -4.34 6.69
C HIS A 338 -28.36 -4.18 8.00
N PHE A 339 -27.05 -4.02 7.92
CA PHE A 339 -26.15 -4.01 9.06
C PHE A 339 -25.57 -2.61 9.36
N THR A 340 -26.12 -1.57 8.75
CA THR A 340 -25.79 -0.17 9.10
C THR A 340 -26.13 0.12 10.56
N ALA A 341 -25.47 1.12 11.16
CA ALA A 341 -25.73 1.48 12.56
C ALA A 341 -27.22 1.85 12.82
N GLN A 342 -27.91 2.38 11.80
CA GLN A 342 -29.33 2.69 11.87
C GLN A 342 -30.21 1.44 11.86
N ARG A 343 -29.90 0.45 11.01
CA ARG A 343 -30.74 -0.75 10.84
C ARG A 343 -30.40 -1.87 11.82
N CYS A 344 -29.16 -1.93 12.31
CA CYS A 344 -28.67 -2.87 13.31
C CYS A 344 -27.84 -2.13 14.38
N PRO A 345 -28.48 -1.41 15.32
CA PRO A 345 -27.78 -0.62 16.34
C PRO A 345 -26.84 -1.44 17.24
N ALA A 346 -27.12 -2.73 17.44
CA ALA A 346 -26.25 -3.63 18.21
C ALA A 346 -24.85 -3.83 17.61
N LEU A 347 -24.68 -3.55 16.31
CA LEU A 347 -23.41 -3.55 15.58
C LEU A 347 -22.81 -2.14 15.37
N ALA A 348 -23.39 -1.10 15.96
CA ALA A 348 -22.79 0.23 15.95
C ALA A 348 -21.39 0.19 16.62
N HIS A 349 -20.41 0.84 15.99
CA HIS A 349 -19.00 0.89 16.44
C HIS A 349 -18.26 -0.45 16.47
N LYS A 350 -18.86 -1.51 15.93
CA LYS A 350 -18.24 -2.84 15.77
C LYS A 350 -17.90 -3.07 14.30
N PRO A 351 -16.76 -3.71 13.99
CA PRO A 351 -16.41 -4.03 12.61
C PRO A 351 -17.39 -5.05 12.01
N LYS A 352 -17.74 -4.81 10.75
CA LYS A 352 -18.65 -5.62 9.93
C LYS A 352 -17.93 -6.01 8.66
N LEU A 353 -17.52 -7.27 8.57
CA LEU A 353 -16.69 -7.78 7.48
C LEU A 353 -17.54 -8.56 6.49
N PHE A 354 -17.42 -8.24 5.21
CA PHE A 354 -18.11 -8.91 4.11
C PHE A 354 -17.06 -9.49 3.17
N PHE A 355 -17.09 -10.80 2.93
CA PHE A 355 -16.18 -11.46 2.00
C PHE A 355 -16.99 -12.05 0.85
N ILE A 356 -16.81 -11.52 -0.36
CA ILE A 356 -17.64 -11.84 -1.51
C ILE A 356 -16.79 -12.53 -2.58
N GLN A 357 -17.01 -13.83 -2.72
CA GLN A 357 -16.45 -14.65 -3.79
C GLN A 357 -17.49 -14.80 -4.91
N ALA A 358 -17.45 -13.85 -5.84
CA ALA A 358 -18.28 -13.83 -7.04
C ALA A 358 -17.57 -13.05 -8.15
N CYS A 359 -17.85 -13.38 -9.42
CA CYS A 359 -17.42 -12.54 -10.54
C CYS A 359 -18.04 -11.14 -10.42
N GLN A 360 -17.31 -10.10 -10.83
CA GLN A 360 -17.79 -8.72 -10.86
C GLN A 360 -17.85 -8.14 -12.28
N GLY A 361 -17.79 -9.01 -13.28
CA GLY A 361 -17.97 -8.70 -14.70
C GLY A 361 -17.60 -9.91 -15.57
N GLU A 362 -17.55 -9.70 -16.89
CA GLU A 362 -17.30 -10.74 -17.89
C GLU A 362 -15.87 -10.69 -18.46
N GLU A 363 -15.11 -9.64 -18.15
CA GLU A 363 -13.75 -9.47 -18.67
C GLU A 363 -12.75 -10.36 -17.91
N VAL A 364 -11.82 -10.97 -18.64
CA VAL A 364 -10.68 -11.67 -18.05
C VAL A 364 -9.56 -10.66 -17.88
N GLN A 365 -8.99 -10.54 -16.68
CA GLN A 365 -7.88 -9.62 -16.46
C GLN A 365 -6.70 -10.02 -17.35
N PRO A 366 -6.27 -9.15 -18.29
CA PRO A 366 -5.14 -9.44 -19.14
C PRO A 366 -3.86 -9.46 -18.30
N SER A 367 -2.96 -10.40 -18.59
CA SER A 367 -1.59 -10.35 -18.08
C SER A 367 -0.86 -9.19 -18.76
N VAL A 368 -0.57 -8.13 -18.01
CA VAL A 368 0.26 -7.02 -18.48
C VAL A 368 1.62 -7.14 -17.77
N SER A 369 2.72 -7.01 -18.51
CA SER A 369 4.02 -6.68 -17.94
C SER A 369 3.98 -5.19 -17.57
N ILE A 370 3.85 -4.89 -16.28
CA ILE A 370 3.55 -3.52 -15.82
C ILE A 370 4.84 -2.78 -15.45
N GLU A 371 5.15 -1.74 -16.23
CA GLU A 371 5.69 -0.46 -15.78
C GLU A 371 4.53 0.38 -15.19
N ALA A 372 4.76 1.11 -14.09
CA ALA A 372 3.72 1.72 -13.26
C ALA A 372 3.43 3.20 -13.59
N ASP A 373 2.15 3.60 -13.65
CA ASP A 373 1.56 4.70 -12.84
C ASP A 373 0.04 4.99 -13.11
N ALA A 374 -0.66 5.36 -12.00
CA ALA A 374 -1.83 6.25 -11.75
C ALA A 374 -3.23 6.02 -12.45
N VAL A 375 -4.42 6.45 -12.00
CA VAL A 375 -4.99 7.56 -11.15
C VAL A 375 -6.37 7.13 -10.53
N ASN A 376 -6.81 7.79 -9.44
CA ASN A 376 -8.07 7.60 -8.70
C ASN A 376 -9.08 8.78 -8.93
N PRO A 377 -10.42 8.59 -9.00
CA PRO A 377 -11.38 9.70 -9.05
C PRO A 377 -11.99 10.07 -7.67
N GLU A 378 -12.15 11.38 -7.43
CA GLU A 378 -12.70 12.02 -6.21
C GLU A 378 -14.25 12.08 -6.18
N ASN A 379 -14.85 12.30 -4.98
CA ASN A 379 -15.87 13.34 -4.72
C ASN A 379 -16.23 13.58 -3.23
N VAL A 380 -15.93 14.80 -2.75
CA VAL A 380 -16.59 15.80 -1.85
C VAL A 380 -17.31 15.43 -0.51
N THR A 381 -17.01 16.22 0.54
CA THR A 381 -17.56 16.26 1.92
C THR A 381 -18.61 17.38 2.18
N PRO A 382 -19.38 17.31 3.30
CA PRO A 382 -19.28 18.38 4.31
C PRO A 382 -19.36 17.91 5.79
N SER A 383 -19.02 18.83 6.70
CA SER A 383 -18.82 18.68 8.16
C SER A 383 -20.07 18.42 9.01
N LEU A 384 -19.99 17.49 9.97
CA LEU A 384 -20.92 17.31 11.09
C LEU A 384 -20.15 16.89 12.36
N GLU A 385 -20.41 17.58 13.48
CA GLU A 385 -19.92 17.23 14.81
C GLU A 385 -20.57 15.90 15.29
N ASP A 386 -19.76 15.05 15.93
CA ASP A 386 -20.10 13.83 16.69
C ASP A 386 -21.22 12.92 16.16
N SER A 387 -21.19 12.60 14.85
CA SER A 387 -21.96 11.47 14.32
C SER A 387 -21.11 10.59 13.40
N VAL A 388 -21.18 9.28 13.63
CA VAL A 388 -20.50 8.29 12.79
C VAL A 388 -21.34 8.08 11.52
N PRO A 389 -20.75 8.15 10.30
CA PRO A 389 -21.49 7.91 9.07
C PRO A 389 -22.26 6.59 9.08
N VAL A 390 -23.43 6.56 8.43
CA VAL A 390 -24.37 5.41 8.41
C VAL A 390 -23.69 4.09 8.00
N GLU A 391 -22.66 4.17 7.14
CA GLU A 391 -21.91 3.05 6.58
C GLU A 391 -20.49 2.89 7.20
N ALA A 392 -20.24 3.41 8.41
CA ALA A 392 -18.95 3.26 9.07
C ALA A 392 -18.71 1.86 9.66
N ASP A 393 -17.43 1.55 9.86
CA ASP A 393 -16.96 0.28 10.45
C ASP A 393 -17.26 -0.95 9.55
N PHE A 394 -17.32 -0.76 8.23
CA PHE A 394 -17.43 -1.85 7.26
C PHE A 394 -16.09 -2.17 6.62
N LEU A 395 -15.91 -3.44 6.27
CA LEU A 395 -14.89 -3.92 5.35
C LEU A 395 -15.56 -4.84 4.35
N LEU A 396 -15.31 -4.60 3.06
CA LEU A 396 -15.76 -5.42 1.95
C LEU A 396 -14.53 -5.97 1.23
N GLY A 397 -14.28 -7.27 1.34
CA GLY A 397 -13.28 -8.00 0.57
C GLY A 397 -13.92 -8.61 -0.67
N LEU A 398 -13.65 -8.03 -1.84
CA LEU A 398 -14.06 -8.59 -3.13
C LEU A 398 -12.95 -9.49 -3.69
N ALA A 399 -13.33 -10.66 -4.20
CA ALA A 399 -12.40 -11.60 -4.81
C ALA A 399 -11.72 -11.10 -6.09
N THR A 400 -12.32 -10.13 -6.78
CA THR A 400 -11.80 -9.54 -8.01
C THR A 400 -12.25 -8.08 -8.12
N VAL A 401 -11.49 -7.24 -8.81
CA VAL A 401 -11.87 -5.84 -9.06
C VAL A 401 -13.14 -5.78 -9.93
N PRO A 402 -13.96 -4.72 -9.81
CA PRO A 402 -15.16 -4.57 -10.64
C PRO A 402 -14.84 -4.62 -12.14
N GLY A 403 -15.67 -5.33 -12.91
CA GLY A 403 -15.49 -5.55 -14.36
C GLY A 403 -14.94 -6.94 -14.72
N TYR A 404 -14.36 -7.67 -13.77
CA TYR A 404 -13.60 -8.89 -14.07
C TYR A 404 -14.15 -10.18 -13.47
N VAL A 405 -13.72 -11.31 -14.02
CA VAL A 405 -14.02 -12.65 -13.50
C VAL A 405 -13.18 -13.00 -12.26
N SER A 406 -13.69 -13.93 -11.46
CA SER A 406 -12.96 -14.55 -10.34
C SER A 406 -12.83 -16.06 -10.58
N PHE A 407 -11.63 -16.63 -10.39
CA PHE A 407 -11.36 -18.03 -10.71
C PHE A 407 -11.62 -18.95 -9.52
N ARG A 408 -12.07 -20.17 -9.86
CA ARG A 408 -12.31 -21.26 -8.92
C ARG A 408 -11.75 -22.54 -9.49
N HIS A 409 -11.00 -23.27 -8.68
CA HIS A 409 -10.58 -24.62 -8.99
C HIS A 409 -11.59 -25.63 -8.46
N VAL A 410 -11.98 -26.58 -9.30
CA VAL A 410 -13.06 -27.54 -9.03
C VAL A 410 -12.78 -28.43 -7.80
N LYS A 411 -11.50 -28.68 -7.50
CA LYS A 411 -11.07 -29.54 -6.37
C LYS A 411 -10.38 -28.79 -5.23
N GLU A 412 -9.91 -27.58 -5.48
CA GLU A 412 -9.07 -26.85 -4.53
C GLU A 412 -9.75 -25.65 -3.90
N GLY A 413 -10.90 -25.23 -4.43
CA GLY A 413 -11.56 -24.00 -4.00
C GLY A 413 -11.11 -22.81 -4.85
N SER A 414 -11.54 -21.60 -4.49
CA SER A 414 -11.18 -20.37 -5.19
C SER A 414 -9.86 -19.79 -4.67
N TRP A 415 -9.09 -19.19 -5.59
CA TRP A 415 -7.80 -18.58 -5.28
C TRP A 415 -7.91 -17.58 -4.12
N TYR A 416 -8.96 -16.76 -4.14
CA TYR A 416 -9.20 -15.76 -3.11
C TYR A 416 -9.51 -16.37 -1.73
N ILE A 417 -10.42 -17.33 -1.63
CA ILE A 417 -10.80 -17.89 -0.33
C ILE A 417 -9.70 -18.77 0.24
N GLN A 418 -8.99 -19.53 -0.59
CA GLN A 418 -7.84 -20.33 -0.14
C GLN A 418 -6.71 -19.42 0.36
N SER A 419 -6.42 -18.34 -0.37
CA SER A 419 -5.44 -17.35 0.05
C SER A 419 -5.84 -16.64 1.35
N LEU A 420 -7.11 -16.23 1.47
CA LEU A 420 -7.66 -15.62 2.69
C LEU A 420 -7.54 -16.57 3.88
N TYR A 421 -7.89 -17.84 3.71
CA TYR A 421 -7.79 -18.88 4.74
C TYR A 421 -6.34 -19.03 5.23
N ASN A 422 -5.37 -19.19 4.32
CA ASN A 422 -3.97 -19.38 4.67
C ASN A 422 -3.39 -18.14 5.36
N ASN A 423 -3.58 -16.95 4.79
CA ASN A 423 -3.07 -15.71 5.36
C ASN A 423 -3.69 -15.38 6.72
N LEU A 424 -4.98 -15.69 6.95
CA LEU A 424 -5.58 -15.56 8.28
C LEU A 424 -4.91 -16.50 9.29
N LYS A 425 -4.63 -17.76 8.92
CA LYS A 425 -3.95 -18.71 9.81
C LYS A 425 -2.52 -18.31 10.12
N ASP A 426 -1.79 -17.77 9.15
CA ASP A 426 -0.35 -17.47 9.29
C ASP A 426 -0.09 -16.12 9.98
N LEU A 427 -0.95 -15.13 9.73
CA LEU A 427 -0.69 -13.75 10.14
C LEU A 427 -1.46 -13.33 11.41
N VAL A 428 -2.59 -13.98 11.74
CA VAL A 428 -3.27 -13.73 13.02
C VAL A 428 -2.38 -14.09 14.23
N PRO A 429 -1.63 -15.20 14.24
CA PRO A 429 -0.66 -15.51 15.31
C PRO A 429 0.41 -14.42 15.49
N ARG A 430 0.74 -13.73 14.40
CA ARG A 430 1.69 -12.60 14.37
C ARG A 430 1.06 -11.26 14.76
N ARG A 431 -0.24 -11.24 15.09
CA ARG A 431 -1.03 -10.05 15.47
C ARG A 431 -1.10 -8.99 14.37
N GLU A 432 -1.04 -9.41 13.11
CA GLU A 432 -1.26 -8.52 11.99
C GLU A 432 -2.71 -8.04 11.94
N ASP A 433 -2.93 -6.80 11.52
CA ASP A 433 -4.28 -6.28 11.33
C ASP A 433 -4.90 -6.78 10.01
N ILE A 434 -6.23 -6.79 9.94
CA ILE A 434 -6.98 -7.37 8.81
C ILE A 434 -6.60 -6.74 7.46
N LEU A 435 -6.18 -5.47 7.42
CA LEU A 435 -5.81 -4.82 6.17
C LEU A 435 -4.44 -5.30 5.68
N SER A 436 -3.49 -5.50 6.60
CA SER A 436 -2.22 -6.17 6.30
C SER A 436 -2.45 -7.60 5.79
N ILE A 437 -3.34 -8.36 6.44
CA ILE A 437 -3.71 -9.72 6.00
C ILE A 437 -4.29 -9.69 4.59
N LEU A 438 -5.22 -8.79 4.30
CA LEU A 438 -5.82 -8.68 2.96
C LEU A 438 -4.84 -8.17 1.90
N THR A 439 -3.83 -7.41 2.30
CA THR A 439 -2.73 -7.01 1.41
C THR A 439 -1.89 -8.24 1.02
N ALA A 440 -1.60 -9.12 1.97
CA ALA A 440 -0.92 -10.39 1.68
C ALA A 440 -1.78 -11.32 0.80
N VAL A 441 -3.11 -11.32 0.99
CA VAL A 441 -4.05 -12.03 0.11
C VAL A 441 -4.02 -11.47 -1.32
N ASN A 442 -4.01 -10.15 -1.49
CA ASN A 442 -3.89 -9.52 -2.81
C ASN A 442 -2.60 -9.96 -3.52
N ASP A 443 -1.48 -9.88 -2.80
CA ASP A 443 -0.16 -10.26 -3.29
C ASP A 443 -0.10 -11.74 -3.70
N ASP A 444 -0.61 -12.65 -2.86
CA ASP A 444 -0.70 -14.08 -3.16
C ASP A 444 -1.58 -14.38 -4.38
N VAL A 445 -2.81 -13.85 -4.44
CA VAL A 445 -3.71 -14.08 -5.57
C VAL A 445 -3.17 -13.46 -6.86
N SER A 446 -2.49 -12.31 -6.80
CA SER A 446 -1.89 -11.66 -7.97
C SER A 446 -0.77 -12.50 -8.61
N ARG A 447 -0.07 -13.31 -7.80
CA ARG A 447 0.96 -14.24 -8.29
C ARG A 447 0.36 -15.47 -8.96
N GLN A 448 -0.83 -15.89 -8.57
CA GLN A 448 -1.49 -17.04 -9.16
C GLN A 448 -1.77 -16.82 -10.66
N VAL A 449 -1.68 -17.90 -11.42
CA VAL A 449 -1.92 -17.94 -12.86
C VAL A 449 -2.78 -19.15 -13.19
N ASP A 450 -3.62 -19.04 -14.23
CA ASP A 450 -4.39 -20.19 -14.67
C ASP A 450 -3.47 -21.26 -15.27
N ILE A 451 -4.01 -22.45 -15.50
CA ILE A 451 -3.26 -23.60 -16.03
C ILE A 451 -2.59 -23.33 -17.39
N TYR A 452 -3.00 -22.26 -18.09
CA TYR A 452 -2.44 -21.83 -19.36
C TYR A 452 -1.47 -20.64 -19.24
N GLY A 453 -1.26 -20.12 -18.03
CA GLY A 453 -0.35 -19.00 -17.75
C GLY A 453 -0.81 -17.65 -18.29
N LYS A 454 -2.10 -17.50 -18.64
CA LYS A 454 -2.63 -16.34 -19.38
C LYS A 454 -3.56 -15.45 -18.56
N LYS A 455 -4.11 -15.96 -17.46
CA LYS A 455 -5.12 -15.25 -16.67
C LYS A 455 -4.59 -14.92 -15.29
N LYS A 456 -4.87 -13.69 -14.87
CA LYS A 456 -4.56 -13.15 -13.54
C LYS A 456 -5.85 -12.82 -12.80
N GLN A 457 -5.76 -12.69 -11.48
CA GLN A 457 -6.85 -12.22 -10.63
C GLN A 457 -6.28 -11.23 -9.61
N MET A 458 -6.99 -10.14 -9.37
CA MET A 458 -6.62 -9.14 -8.38
C MET A 458 -7.81 -8.86 -7.46
N PRO A 459 -7.79 -9.34 -6.20
CA PRO A 459 -8.80 -9.00 -5.21
C PRO A 459 -8.75 -7.51 -4.83
N GLN A 460 -9.85 -6.99 -4.29
CA GLN A 460 -9.98 -5.59 -3.91
C GLN A 460 -10.72 -5.44 -2.58
N PRO A 461 -10.00 -5.13 -1.49
CA PRO A 461 -10.64 -4.67 -0.27
C PRO A 461 -11.09 -3.21 -0.41
N ALA A 462 -12.28 -2.89 0.10
CA ALA A 462 -12.79 -1.54 0.32
C ALA A 462 -13.29 -1.43 1.77
N PHE A 463 -13.01 -0.33 2.46
CA PHE A 463 -13.32 -0.23 3.88
C PHE A 463 -13.65 1.18 4.34
N THR A 464 -14.43 1.25 5.42
CA THR A 464 -14.76 2.43 6.22
C THR A 464 -14.44 2.17 7.70
N LEU A 465 -13.52 1.23 7.97
CA LEU A 465 -12.97 0.97 9.29
C LEU A 465 -12.29 2.24 9.84
N ARG A 466 -12.51 2.53 11.12
CA ARG A 466 -12.00 3.74 11.80
C ARG A 466 -10.91 3.42 12.82
N LYS A 467 -10.62 2.13 13.02
CA LYS A 467 -9.69 1.59 14.00
C LYS A 467 -8.99 0.38 13.39
N LYS A 468 -7.79 0.04 13.87
CA LYS A 468 -7.14 -1.21 13.48
C LYS A 468 -7.97 -2.39 13.99
N LEU A 469 -8.17 -3.39 13.14
CA LEU A 469 -8.83 -4.64 13.48
C LEU A 469 -7.78 -5.75 13.54
N VAL A 470 -7.43 -6.16 14.75
CA VAL A 470 -6.53 -7.29 14.99
C VAL A 470 -7.34 -8.39 15.66
N PHE A 471 -7.38 -9.57 15.05
CA PHE A 471 -7.97 -10.74 15.69
C PHE A 471 -7.00 -11.30 16.74
N PRO A 472 -7.45 -11.60 17.97
CA PRO A 472 -6.61 -12.27 18.93
C PRO A 472 -6.47 -13.75 18.58
N VAL A 473 -5.31 -14.31 18.92
CA VAL A 473 -5.05 -15.72 18.76
C VAL A 473 -5.96 -16.52 19.70
N PRO A 474 -6.75 -17.47 19.19
CA PRO A 474 -7.61 -18.33 20.01
C PRO A 474 -6.77 -19.19 20.97
N GLN A 475 -7.23 -19.35 22.22
CA GLN A 475 -6.50 -20.10 23.26
C GLN A 475 -6.54 -21.62 23.07
N LYS A 476 -7.41 -22.14 22.20
CA LYS A 476 -7.44 -23.56 21.84
C LYS A 476 -6.75 -23.73 20.49
N GLU A 477 -5.59 -24.38 20.50
CA GLU A 477 -5.01 -24.95 19.30
C GLU A 477 -6.01 -25.95 18.71
N LEU A 478 -6.50 -25.65 17.52
CA LEU A 478 -7.11 -26.63 16.64
C LEU A 478 -6.57 -26.33 15.24
N LEU A 479 -5.58 -27.12 14.83
CA LEU A 479 -5.64 -28.02 13.68
C LEU A 479 -4.20 -28.44 13.32
N ASP A 480 -3.87 -29.69 13.64
CA ASP A 480 -2.91 -30.49 12.87
C ASP A 480 -3.36 -30.59 11.40
#